data_AF-A0A9P6SR48-F1
#
_entry.id   AF-A0A9P6SR48-F1
#
_cell.length_a   1.000
_cell.length_b   1.000
_cell.length_c   1.000
_cell.angle_alpha   90.00
_cell.angle_beta   90.00
_cell.angle_gamma   90.00
#
_symmetry.space_group_name_H-M   'P 1'
#
loop_
_entity.id
_entity.type
_entity.pdbx_description
1 polymer ?
#
loop_
_entity_poly.entity_id
_entity_poly.type
_entity_poly.pdbx_seq_one_letter_code
_entity_poly.pdbx_strand_id
1 'polypeptide(L)'
;MPTCVECGAAVSSLYTEYSKGNIRLTYCEHCKKLADKYVEHDFVIIFVDMILHKKPVYRHLLFNRLPYRDLGIDPDVFKLGVLLILFDVYIKWFRLEQEATVIDAGFAEHALIFQYL
;
A
#
# COMPACT_ATOMS: atom_id res chain seq x y z
N MET A 1 -4.71 3.37 -25.29
CA MET A 1 -4.60 1.89 -25.46
C MET A 1 -4.15 1.31 -24.13
N PRO A 2 -4.81 0.25 -23.63
CA PRO A 2 -4.46 -0.34 -22.35
C PRO A 2 -3.04 -0.91 -22.36
N THR A 3 -2.38 -0.86 -21.21
CA THR A 3 -0.98 -1.23 -21.05
C THR A 3 -0.82 -2.30 -19.98
N CYS A 4 0.03 -3.29 -20.20
CA CYS A 4 0.30 -4.32 -19.20
C CYS A 4 1.05 -3.73 -17.99
N VAL A 5 0.56 -3.99 -16.78
CA VAL A 5 1.14 -3.48 -15.53
C VAL A 5 2.51 -4.11 -15.20
N GLU A 6 2.79 -5.29 -15.74
CA GLU A 6 4.03 -6.03 -15.49
C GLU A 6 5.16 -5.61 -16.45
N CYS A 7 4.91 -5.68 -17.76
CA CYS A 7 5.94 -5.46 -18.78
C CYS A 7 5.86 -4.10 -19.51
N GLY A 8 4.74 -3.36 -19.38
CA GLY A 8 4.56 -2.08 -20.08
C GLY A 8 4.24 -2.20 -21.57
N ALA A 9 4.03 -3.41 -22.10
CA ALA A 9 3.60 -3.60 -23.48
C ALA A 9 2.13 -3.20 -23.66
N ALA A 10 1.77 -2.67 -24.83
CA ALA A 10 0.39 -2.39 -25.19
C ALA A 10 -0.42 -3.69 -25.30
N VAL A 11 -1.65 -3.68 -24.82
CA VAL A 11 -2.58 -4.82 -24.86
C VAL A 11 -3.88 -4.35 -25.52
N SER A 12 -4.53 -5.22 -26.29
CA SER A 12 -5.78 -4.92 -27.00
C SER A 12 -6.97 -4.72 -26.03
N SER A 13 -7.11 -5.62 -25.05
CA SER A 13 -8.14 -5.55 -24.00
C SER A 13 -7.58 -6.03 -22.66
N LEU A 14 -7.96 -5.39 -21.55
CA LEU A 14 -7.53 -5.82 -20.19
C LEU A 14 -8.37 -6.98 -19.65
N TYR A 15 -9.64 -6.99 -20.00
CA TYR A 15 -10.60 -8.01 -19.59
C TYR A 15 -11.57 -8.32 -20.72
N THR A 16 -12.08 -9.54 -20.74
CA THR A 16 -13.19 -9.98 -21.58
C THR A 16 -14.39 -10.23 -20.67
N GLU A 17 -15.51 -9.53 -20.92
CA GLU A 17 -16.76 -9.77 -20.20
C GLU A 17 -17.56 -10.84 -20.93
N TYR A 18 -17.84 -11.96 -20.25
CA TYR A 18 -18.62 -13.07 -20.83
C TYR A 18 -20.11 -12.98 -20.46
N SER A 19 -20.42 -12.43 -19.28
CA SER A 19 -21.79 -12.16 -18.82
C SER A 19 -21.76 -11.02 -17.78
N LYS A 20 -22.92 -10.45 -17.42
CA LYS A 20 -23.01 -9.40 -16.38
C LYS A 20 -22.32 -9.86 -15.10
N GLY A 21 -21.16 -9.25 -14.80
CA GLY A 21 -20.36 -9.54 -13.61
C GLY A 21 -19.31 -10.66 -13.73
N ASN A 22 -19.28 -11.43 -14.83
CA ASN A 22 -18.22 -12.40 -15.08
C ASN A 22 -17.21 -11.81 -16.08
N ILE A 23 -16.19 -11.17 -15.51
CA ILE A 23 -15.02 -10.71 -16.25
C ILE A 23 -13.92 -11.76 -16.17
N ARG A 24 -13.18 -11.94 -17.27
CA ARG A 24 -11.95 -12.73 -17.30
C ARG A 24 -10.81 -11.82 -17.70
N LEU A 25 -9.79 -11.77 -16.87
CA LEU A 25 -8.57 -11.01 -17.15
C LEU A 25 -7.82 -11.60 -18.35
N THR A 26 -7.33 -10.73 -19.21
CA THR A 26 -6.55 -11.10 -20.39
C THR A 26 -5.09 -11.31 -20.00
N TYR A 27 -4.44 -12.30 -20.61
CA TYR A 27 -3.00 -12.53 -20.45
C TYR A 27 -2.22 -11.70 -21.47
N CYS A 28 -1.11 -11.11 -21.04
CA CYS A 28 -0.21 -10.41 -21.95
C CYS A 28 0.58 -11.39 -22.82
N GLU A 29 0.60 -11.18 -24.13
CA GLU A 29 1.31 -12.05 -25.09
C GLU A 29 2.84 -12.02 -24.89
N HIS A 30 3.39 -10.90 -24.40
CA HIS A 30 4.83 -10.75 -24.18
C HIS A 30 5.34 -11.44 -22.92
N CYS A 31 4.70 -11.20 -21.77
CA CYS A 31 5.19 -11.70 -20.47
C CYS A 31 4.41 -12.91 -19.95
N LYS A 32 3.32 -13.31 -20.62
CA LYS A 32 2.41 -14.41 -20.24
C LYS A 32 1.82 -14.28 -18.83
N LYS A 33 1.90 -13.10 -18.22
CA LYS A 33 1.23 -12.75 -16.95
C LYS A 33 -0.11 -12.07 -17.24
N LEU A 34 -0.96 -11.99 -16.22
CA LEU A 34 -2.18 -11.19 -16.28
C LEU A 34 -1.85 -9.74 -16.64
N ALA A 35 -2.54 -9.21 -17.67
CA ALA A 35 -2.26 -7.88 -18.21
C ALA A 35 -2.44 -6.80 -17.15
N ASP A 36 -3.50 -6.92 -16.35
CA ASP A 36 -3.75 -6.04 -15.21
C ASP A 36 -4.54 -6.79 -14.13
N LYS A 37 -3.86 -7.19 -13.06
CA LYS A 37 -4.51 -7.87 -11.92
C LYS A 37 -5.38 -6.92 -11.09
N TYR A 38 -5.10 -5.61 -11.11
CA TYR A 38 -5.74 -4.64 -10.22
C TYR A 38 -7.18 -4.32 -10.59
N VAL A 39 -7.64 -4.76 -11.77
CA VAL A 39 -9.04 -4.64 -12.21
C VAL A 39 -10.01 -5.39 -11.27
N GLU A 40 -9.59 -6.53 -10.73
CA GLU A 40 -10.40 -7.31 -9.77
C GLU A 40 -10.18 -6.89 -8.31
N HIS A 41 -9.15 -6.08 -8.03
CA HIS A 41 -8.77 -5.75 -6.66
C HIS A 41 -9.52 -4.51 -6.17
N ASP A 42 -9.90 -4.54 -4.89
CA ASP A 42 -10.43 -3.36 -4.21
C ASP A 42 -9.36 -2.28 -4.00
N PHE A 43 -9.81 -1.04 -3.82
CA PHE A 43 -8.92 0.11 -3.64
C PHE A 43 -7.97 -0.06 -2.46
N VAL A 44 -8.40 -0.72 -1.39
CA VAL A 44 -7.56 -0.96 -0.20
C VAL A 44 -6.27 -1.68 -0.60
N ILE A 45 -6.35 -2.69 -1.47
CA ILE A 45 -5.17 -3.44 -1.90
C ILE A 45 -4.31 -2.59 -2.84
N ILE A 46 -4.94 -1.85 -3.76
CA ILE A 46 -4.24 -0.91 -4.66
C ILE A 46 -3.47 0.14 -3.83
N PHE A 47 -4.10 0.67 -2.77
CA PHE A 47 -3.53 1.66 -1.87
C PHE A 47 -2.34 1.11 -1.08
N VAL A 48 -2.45 -0.10 -0.54
CA VAL A 48 -1.34 -0.76 0.15
C VAL A 48 -0.15 -0.97 -0.80
N ASP A 49 -0.40 -1.46 -2.01
CA ASP A 49 0.65 -1.65 -3.02
C ASP A 49 1.25 -0.31 -3.50
N MET A 50 0.49 0.78 -3.48
CA MET A 50 0.96 2.14 -3.74
C MET A 50 1.90 2.62 -2.64
N ILE A 51 1.54 2.44 -1.36
CA ILE A 51 2.41 2.77 -0.22
C ILE A 51 3.72 1.97 -0.30
N LEU A 52 3.63 0.70 -0.70
CA LEU A 52 4.79 -0.18 -0.94
C LEU A 52 5.59 0.19 -2.20
N HIS A 53 5.24 1.26 -2.91
CA HIS A 53 5.92 1.75 -4.12
C HIS A 53 6.09 0.67 -5.21
N LYS A 54 5.11 -0.22 -5.35
CA LYS A 54 5.17 -1.28 -6.37
C LYS A 54 4.92 -0.69 -7.77
N LYS A 55 5.88 -0.88 -8.68
CA LYS A 55 5.80 -0.45 -10.10
C LYS A 55 4.48 -0.79 -10.81
N PRO A 56 3.88 -1.99 -10.62
CA PRO A 56 2.63 -2.37 -11.30
C PRO A 56 1.43 -1.45 -10.97
N VAL A 57 1.30 -0.99 -9.72
CA VAL A 57 0.20 -0.09 -9.34
C VAL A 57 0.31 1.26 -10.01
N TYR A 58 1.51 1.82 -10.10
CA TYR A 58 1.68 3.10 -10.79
C TYR A 58 1.33 3.01 -12.27
N ARG A 59 1.66 1.91 -12.95
CA ARG A 59 1.26 1.70 -14.35
C ARG A 59 -0.25 1.54 -14.49
N HIS A 60 -0.89 0.83 -13.58
CA HIS A 60 -2.34 0.73 -13.51
C HIS A 60 -2.99 2.12 -13.41
N LEU A 61 -2.53 2.95 -12.46
CA LEU A 61 -3.08 4.28 -12.20
C LEU A 61 -2.83 5.28 -13.35
N LEU A 62 -1.65 5.23 -13.98
CA LEU A 62 -1.26 6.16 -15.03
C LEU A 62 -1.86 5.81 -16.39
N PHE A 63 -1.92 4.52 -16.75
CA PHE A 63 -2.22 4.09 -18.12
C PHE A 63 -3.55 3.33 -18.26
N ASN A 64 -4.02 2.66 -17.22
CA ASN A 64 -5.27 1.89 -17.22
C ASN A 64 -6.34 2.53 -16.35
N ARG A 65 -6.45 3.88 -16.37
CA ARG A 65 -7.47 4.63 -15.61
C ARG A 65 -8.84 3.96 -15.77
N LEU A 66 -9.35 3.42 -14.66
CA LEU A 66 -10.68 2.84 -14.60
C LEU A 66 -11.71 3.99 -14.57
N PRO A 67 -12.60 4.10 -15.57
CA PRO A 67 -13.58 5.19 -15.65
C PRO A 67 -14.61 5.19 -14.50
N TYR A 68 -14.69 4.12 -13.70
CA TYR A 68 -15.63 3.97 -12.59
C TYR A 68 -15.18 4.68 -11.30
N ARG A 69 -13.89 5.06 -11.17
CA ARG A 69 -13.33 5.57 -9.90
C ARG A 69 -12.98 7.07 -9.91
N ASP A 70 -13.50 7.84 -10.86
CA ASP A 70 -13.10 9.24 -11.09
C ASP A 70 -13.74 10.27 -10.13
N LEU A 71 -14.43 9.89 -9.04
CA LEU A 71 -15.17 10.85 -8.19
C LEU A 71 -14.77 10.95 -6.71
N GLY A 72 -13.82 10.17 -6.20
CA GLY A 72 -13.35 10.41 -4.82
C GLY A 72 -12.51 9.30 -4.20
N ILE A 73 -11.85 9.66 -3.09
CA ILE A 73 -11.25 8.68 -2.17
C ILE A 73 -12.41 7.96 -1.48
N ASP A 74 -12.52 6.65 -1.67
CA ASP A 74 -13.53 5.83 -0.99
C ASP A 74 -13.43 6.06 0.54
N PRO A 75 -14.55 6.27 1.26
CA PRO A 75 -14.53 6.61 2.68
C PRO A 75 -13.81 5.56 3.54
N ASP A 76 -13.81 4.30 3.13
CA ASP A 76 -13.10 3.23 3.83
C ASP A 76 -11.58 3.32 3.68
N VAL A 77 -11.10 3.87 2.57
CA VAL A 77 -9.67 4.15 2.35
C VAL A 77 -9.24 5.30 3.24
N PHE A 78 -10.06 6.34 3.34
CA PHE A 78 -9.79 7.44 4.27
C PHE A 78 -9.74 6.95 5.72
N LYS A 79 -10.70 6.10 6.13
CA LYS A 79 -10.67 5.45 7.46
C LYS A 79 -9.38 4.65 7.68
N LEU A 80 -8.95 3.86 6.68
CA LEU A 80 -7.71 3.11 6.75
C LEU A 80 -6.49 4.03 6.87
N GLY A 81 -6.47 5.14 6.12
CA GLY A 81 -5.42 6.15 6.20
C GLY A 81 -5.33 6.79 7.59
N VAL A 82 -6.47 7.16 8.18
CA VAL A 82 -6.52 7.68 9.57
C VAL A 82 -6.02 6.65 10.56
N LEU A 83 -6.44 5.39 10.42
CA LEU A 83 -6.00 4.29 11.27
C LEU A 83 -4.47 4.09 11.21
N LEU A 84 -3.89 4.12 10.01
CA LEU A 84 -2.44 4.01 9.82
C LEU A 84 -1.68 5.18 10.47
N ILE A 85 -2.19 6.40 10.37
CA ILE A 85 -1.59 7.58 11.02
C ILE A 85 -1.63 7.44 12.55
N LEU A 86 -2.76 7.00 13.10
CA LEU A 86 -2.88 6.76 14.55
C LEU A 86 -1.88 5.71 15.03
N PHE A 87 -1.72 4.62 14.29
CA PHE A 87 -0.72 3.60 14.60
C PHE A 87 0.71 4.14 14.51
N ASP A 88 1.04 4.95 13.51
CA ASP A 88 2.38 5.56 13.38
C ASP A 88 2.69 6.47 14.58
N VAL A 89 1.74 7.32 14.97
CA VAL A 89 1.87 8.19 16.15
C VAL A 89 2.04 7.35 17.43
N TYR A 90 1.23 6.31 17.60
CA TYR A 90 1.31 5.42 18.75
C TYR A 90 2.67 4.69 18.83
N ILE A 91 3.16 4.15 17.71
CA ILE A 91 4.47 3.47 17.66
C ILE A 91 5.60 4.44 18.01
N LYS A 92 5.55 5.68 17.51
CA LYS A 92 6.54 6.71 17.84
C LYS A 92 6.52 7.07 19.32
N TRP A 93 5.32 7.28 19.89
CA TRP A 93 5.17 7.54 21.31
C TRP A 93 5.68 6.38 22.18
N PHE A 94 5.32 5.14 21.85
CA PHE A 94 5.77 3.95 22.55
C PHE A 94 7.30 3.79 22.52
N ARG A 95 7.94 4.08 21.38
CA ARG A 95 9.42 4.08 21.28
C ARG A 95 10.05 5.13 22.19
N LEU A 96 9.48 6.34 22.25
CA LEU A 96 9.98 7.41 23.12
C LEU A 96 9.86 7.05 24.60
N GLU A 97 8.77 6.41 25.01
CA GLU A 97 8.60 5.97 26.39
C GLU A 97 9.62 4.88 26.78
N GLN A 98 9.92 3.97 25.83
CA GLN A 98 10.95 2.96 26.02
C GLN A 98 12.36 3.57 26.14
N GLU A 99 12.67 4.61 25.35
CA GLU A 99 13.95 5.32 25.46
C GLU A 99 14.05 6.12 26.76
N ALA A 100 12.98 6.79 27.18
CA ALA A 100 12.94 7.57 28.43
C ALA A 100 13.13 6.67 29.66
N THR A 101 12.49 5.50 29.70
CA THR A 101 12.65 4.52 30.79
C THR A 101 14.06 3.94 30.86
N VAL A 102 14.71 3.70 29.72
CA VAL A 102 16.12 3.24 29.67
C VAL A 102 17.08 4.34 30.15
N ILE A 103 16.85 5.59 29.77
CA ILE A 103 17.66 6.72 30.23
C ILE A 103 17.52 6.89 31.76
N ASP A 104 16.30 6.85 32.28
CA ASP A 104 16.04 6.99 33.72
C ASP A 104 16.66 5.83 34.54
N ALA A 105 16.59 4.60 34.03
CA ALA A 105 17.29 3.45 34.62
C ALA A 105 18.82 3.62 34.59
N GLY A 106 19.38 4.11 33.47
CA GLY A 106 20.82 4.37 33.33
C GLY A 106 21.33 5.48 34.26
N PHE A 107 20.53 6.53 34.49
CA PHE A 107 20.82 7.58 35.48
C PHE A 107 20.72 7.05 36.91
N ALA A 108 19.71 6.23 37.22
CA ALA A 108 19.59 5.59 38.52
C ALA A 108 20.80 4.68 38.83
N GLU A 109 21.27 3.88 37.86
CA GLU A 109 22.47 3.06 38.04
C GLU A 109 23.76 3.89 38.19
N HIS A 110 23.95 4.94 37.39
CA HIS A 110 25.13 5.82 37.51
C HIS A 110 25.14 6.60 38.83
N ALA A 111 23.98 7.05 39.32
CA ALA A 111 23.86 7.71 40.60
C ALA A 111 24.19 6.77 41.77
N LEU A 112 23.80 5.49 41.68
CA LEU A 112 24.14 4.49 42.69
C LEU A 112 25.65 4.21 42.74
N ILE A 113 26.36 4.14 41.62
CA ILE A 113 27.81 3.91 41.60
C ILE A 113 28.58 5.06 42.28
N PHE A 114 28.16 6.31 42.11
CA PHE A 114 28.80 7.46 42.77
C PHE A 114 28.49 7.60 44.27
N GLN A 115 27.46 6.92 44.78
CA GLN A 115 27.09 6.98 46.19
C GLN A 115 27.87 5.98 47.07
N TYR A 116 28.53 4.99 46.47
CA TYR A 116 29.34 3.97 47.16
C TYR A 116 30.87 4.16 46.97
N LEU A 117 31.31 5.31 46.45
CA LEU A 117 32.70 5.72 46.27
C LEU A 117 33.00 6.95 47.15
#